data_AF-A0A2U8DSY7-F1
#
_entry.id   AF-A0A2U8DSY7-F1
#
_cell.length_a   1.000
_cell.length_b   1.000
_cell.length_c   1.000
_cell.angle_alpha   90.00
_cell.angle_beta   90.00
_cell.angle_gamma   90.00
#
_symmetry.space_group_name_H-M   'P 1'
#
loop_
_entity.id
_entity.type
_entity.pdbx_description
1 polymer ?
#
loop_
_entity_poly.entity_id
_entity_poly.type
_entity_poly.pdbx_seq_one_letter_code
_entity_poly.pdbx_strand_id
1 'polypeptide(L)'
;MIKTLKNKLFATLCVTALTLGAVTATSTFNSVQAADKTVYVDVEKNVMGQAPILQPKAVILDDSKTIYDATKNAVSSDNIDGNTSGSYIKAFKDTASFNYAKYKYAKQLPAIVTDTTTAYNQKIVSDPNWLREKEYNGISGWMFTVNNTDHDSSYNYYTAATPISSLPNGAVIRWEFSMACGCDLGNAGWMPDGTVTNGYYNWNTSSTGPFFTRADKTTLIKAMANHSDKTDSSYTNALNDLKNLTIQQAAVDDDYDASGVLK
;
A
#
# COMPACT_ATOMS: atom_id res chain seq x y z
N MET A 1 61.18 25.07 -55.43
CA MET A 1 60.38 24.20 -56.32
C MET A 1 58.91 24.55 -56.09
N ILE A 2 58.31 25.24 -57.04
CA ILE A 2 56.90 25.68 -57.07
C ILE A 2 56.13 24.71 -57.95
N LYS A 3 54.97 24.23 -57.49
CA LYS A 3 53.70 23.96 -58.23
C LYS A 3 52.94 22.75 -57.65
N THR A 4 51.61 22.71 -57.46
CA THR A 4 50.50 23.67 -57.51
C THR A 4 49.19 22.87 -57.33
N LEU A 5 48.22 23.43 -56.57
CA LEU A 5 46.75 23.52 -56.85
C LEU A 5 45.90 22.21 -56.96
N LYS A 6 44.57 22.15 -56.74
CA LYS A 6 43.46 23.13 -56.74
C LYS A 6 42.16 22.42 -56.29
N ASN A 7 41.25 23.11 -55.60
CA ASN A 7 39.82 23.34 -55.97
C ASN A 7 39.00 23.75 -54.73
N LYS A 8 38.60 25.04 -54.58
CA LYS A 8 37.42 25.76 -55.13
C LYS A 8 36.25 25.74 -54.13
N LEU A 9 35.99 26.86 -53.43
CA LEU A 9 34.97 27.92 -53.72
C LEU A 9 33.55 27.46 -53.29
N PHE A 10 32.90 28.07 -52.30
CA PHE A 10 31.96 29.23 -52.35
C PHE A 10 31.33 29.33 -50.93
N ALA A 11 30.80 30.40 -50.33
CA ALA A 11 30.58 31.79 -50.70
C ALA A 11 30.34 32.62 -49.40
N THR A 12 30.64 33.90 -49.52
CA THR A 12 30.48 35.06 -48.64
C THR A 12 29.02 35.42 -48.31
N LEU A 13 28.72 35.97 -47.12
CA LEU A 13 27.94 37.22 -46.91
C LEU A 13 27.96 37.68 -45.42
N CYS A 14 28.75 38.72 -45.10
CA CYS A 14 28.35 40.10 -44.72
C CYS A 14 27.70 40.26 -43.32
N VAL A 15 28.43 40.70 -42.29
CA VAL A 15 28.64 42.12 -41.85
C VAL A 15 27.33 42.79 -41.42
N THR A 16 27.05 42.96 -40.13
CA THR A 16 27.28 44.21 -39.34
C THR A 16 26.87 43.90 -37.88
N ALA A 17 27.76 44.00 -36.88
CA ALA A 17 28.15 45.18 -36.12
C ALA A 17 27.06 45.79 -35.20
N LEU A 18 27.46 45.92 -33.92
CA LEU A 18 27.02 46.89 -32.90
C LEU A 18 25.92 46.51 -31.89
N THR A 19 26.42 45.99 -30.76
CA THR A 19 26.32 46.54 -29.39
C THR A 19 24.96 46.84 -28.73
N LEU A 20 24.97 46.52 -27.42
CA LEU A 20 24.13 47.00 -26.31
C LEU A 20 22.79 46.29 -26.07
N GLY A 21 22.77 45.62 -24.92
CA GLY A 21 21.58 45.07 -24.29
C GLY A 21 21.90 43.76 -23.59
N ALA A 22 22.66 43.79 -22.49
CA ALA A 22 22.61 42.68 -21.53
C ALA A 22 21.22 42.73 -20.87
N VAL A 23 20.21 42.24 -21.58
CA VAL A 23 18.94 41.87 -20.97
C VAL A 23 19.28 40.63 -20.17
N THR A 24 19.39 40.76 -18.85
CA THR A 24 19.32 39.61 -17.97
C THR A 24 17.94 39.00 -18.18
N ALA A 25 17.83 38.07 -19.12
CA ALA A 25 16.70 37.18 -19.17
C ALA A 25 16.73 36.43 -17.83
N THR A 26 15.87 36.85 -16.89
CA THR A 26 15.54 36.03 -15.74
C THR A 26 15.07 34.71 -16.33
N SER A 27 15.91 33.69 -16.25
CA SER A 27 15.49 32.32 -16.51
C SER A 27 14.46 32.00 -15.43
N THR A 28 13.19 32.24 -15.74
CA THR A 28 12.09 31.57 -15.06
C THR A 28 12.26 30.10 -15.37
N PHE A 29 12.98 29.40 -14.49
CA PHE A 29 12.75 27.98 -14.32
C PHE A 29 11.30 27.87 -13.90
N ASN A 30 10.42 27.58 -14.86
CA ASN A 30 9.15 26.98 -14.52
C ASN A 30 9.51 25.67 -13.83
N SER A 31 9.49 25.66 -12.50
CA SER A 31 9.39 24.41 -11.76
C SER A 31 8.14 23.75 -12.31
N VAL A 32 8.29 22.73 -13.15
CA VAL A 32 7.18 21.88 -13.56
C VAL A 32 6.67 21.29 -12.25
N GLN A 33 5.55 21.82 -11.76
CA GLN A 33 4.85 21.27 -10.62
C GLN A 33 4.65 19.78 -10.92
N ALA A 34 5.13 18.90 -10.05
CA ALA A 34 4.85 17.47 -10.18
C ALA A 34 3.34 17.30 -10.30
N ALA A 35 2.89 16.51 -11.27
CA ALA A 35 1.47 16.28 -11.48
C ALA A 35 0.87 15.66 -10.22
N ASP A 36 -0.31 16.13 -9.82
CA ASP A 36 -1.06 15.50 -8.75
C ASP A 36 -1.63 14.18 -9.25
N LYS A 37 -1.50 13.13 -8.43
CA LYS A 37 -2.19 11.85 -8.63
C LYS A 37 -3.23 11.63 -7.56
N THR A 38 -4.33 11.00 -7.97
CA THR A 38 -5.30 10.46 -7.03
C THR A 38 -4.93 9.01 -6.74
N VAL A 39 -4.84 8.66 -5.46
CA VAL A 39 -4.77 7.27 -5.00
C VAL A 39 -5.87 7.05 -3.97
N TYR A 40 -6.21 5.79 -3.72
CA TYR A 40 -7.23 5.40 -2.77
C TYR A 40 -6.58 4.59 -1.66
N VAL A 41 -6.91 4.90 -0.42
CA VAL A 41 -6.31 4.25 0.75
C VAL A 41 -7.41 3.72 1.66
N ASP A 42 -7.21 2.51 2.15
CA ASP A 42 -7.97 1.91 3.24
C ASP A 42 -7.05 1.15 4.19
N VAL A 43 -7.53 0.98 5.44
CA VAL A 43 -6.81 0.29 6.51
C VAL A 43 -7.77 -0.64 7.21
N GLU A 44 -7.57 -1.94 7.00
CA GLU A 44 -8.49 -2.99 7.36
C GLU A 44 -7.95 -3.90 8.46
N LYS A 45 -8.86 -4.37 9.30
CA LYS A 45 -8.62 -5.41 10.32
C LYS A 45 -9.70 -6.49 10.25
N ASN A 46 -10.13 -6.80 9.04
CA ASN A 46 -11.29 -7.64 8.77
C ASN A 46 -11.11 -9.09 9.25
N VAL A 47 -9.86 -9.57 9.38
CA VAL A 47 -9.50 -10.85 10.04
C VAL A 47 -9.97 -10.94 11.49
N MET A 48 -10.17 -9.80 12.15
CA MET A 48 -10.68 -9.69 13.52
C MET A 48 -12.22 -9.66 13.57
N GLY A 49 -12.90 -9.73 12.42
CA GLY A 49 -14.37 -9.61 12.33
C GLY A 49 -14.88 -8.20 12.67
N GLN A 50 -14.03 -7.18 12.56
CA GLN A 50 -14.33 -5.80 12.90
C GLN A 50 -14.39 -4.92 11.66
N ALA A 51 -14.91 -3.70 11.80
CA ALA A 51 -14.88 -2.71 10.74
C ALA A 51 -13.43 -2.23 10.45
N PRO A 52 -13.14 -1.73 9.24
CA PRO A 52 -11.87 -1.08 8.92
C PRO A 52 -11.54 0.07 9.89
N ILE A 53 -10.25 0.29 10.16
CA ILE A 53 -9.75 1.47 10.87
C ILE A 53 -9.98 2.72 10.00
N LEU A 54 -9.71 2.58 8.70
CA LEU A 54 -10.00 3.58 7.68
C LEU A 54 -10.84 2.91 6.59
N GLN A 55 -12.08 3.34 6.44
CA GLN A 55 -12.89 3.02 5.26
C GLN A 55 -12.27 3.70 4.02
N PRO A 56 -12.51 3.18 2.79
CA PRO A 56 -11.93 3.72 1.57
C PRO A 56 -11.99 5.25 1.45
N LYS A 57 -10.83 5.85 1.17
CA LYS A 57 -10.67 7.30 1.07
C LYS A 57 -9.78 7.67 -0.10
N ALA A 58 -10.23 8.62 -0.92
CA ALA A 58 -9.41 9.23 -1.96
C ALA A 58 -8.40 10.21 -1.36
N VAL A 59 -7.18 10.20 -1.87
CA VAL A 59 -6.09 11.10 -1.49
C VAL A 59 -5.47 11.66 -2.77
N ILE A 60 -5.34 12.97 -2.82
CA ILE A 60 -4.69 13.68 -3.93
C ILE A 60 -3.37 14.22 -3.41
N LEU A 61 -2.28 13.89 -4.11
CA LEU A 61 -0.93 14.28 -3.72
C LEU A 61 -0.01 14.35 -4.94
N ASP A 62 1.06 15.12 -4.80
CA ASP A 62 2.08 15.25 -5.83
C ASP A 62 2.89 13.96 -6.01
N ASP A 63 3.33 13.73 -7.24
CA ASP A 63 4.07 12.51 -7.64
C ASP A 63 5.44 12.30 -6.96
N SER A 64 5.97 13.29 -6.23
CA SER A 64 7.21 13.14 -5.44
C SER A 64 6.99 12.48 -4.09
N LYS A 65 5.74 12.36 -3.64
CA LYS A 65 5.36 11.71 -2.39
C LYS A 65 5.42 10.20 -2.48
N THR A 66 5.30 9.55 -1.33
CA THR A 66 5.36 8.10 -1.18
C THR A 66 4.01 7.50 -0.78
N ILE A 67 3.91 6.17 -0.83
CA ILE A 67 2.78 5.42 -0.23
C ILE A 67 2.59 5.79 1.24
N TYR A 68 3.67 5.98 2.00
CA TYR A 68 3.61 6.41 3.40
C TYR A 68 2.95 7.77 3.54
N ASP A 69 3.30 8.74 2.70
CA ASP A 69 2.69 10.07 2.71
C ASP A 69 1.21 10.02 2.35
N ALA A 70 0.83 9.23 1.34
CA ALA A 70 -0.57 9.02 0.98
C ALA A 70 -1.36 8.42 2.14
N THR A 71 -0.79 7.39 2.77
CA THR A 71 -1.41 6.72 3.93
C THR A 71 -1.54 7.66 5.11
N LYS A 72 -0.47 8.41 5.43
CA LYS A 72 -0.44 9.42 6.49
C LYS A 72 -1.47 10.53 6.25
N ASN A 73 -1.66 10.98 5.00
CA ASN A 73 -2.71 11.94 4.67
C ASN A 73 -4.12 11.32 4.87
N ALA A 74 -4.28 10.05 4.51
CA ALA A 74 -5.54 9.35 4.66
C ALA A 74 -5.96 9.21 6.14
N VAL A 75 -5.07 8.71 7.01
CA VAL A 75 -5.36 8.43 8.43
C VAL A 75 -5.05 9.58 9.39
N SER A 76 -4.32 10.62 8.95
CA SER A 76 -3.68 11.66 9.79
C SER A 76 -2.39 11.19 10.48
N SER A 77 -1.45 12.12 10.70
CA SER A 77 -0.11 11.83 11.26
C SER A 77 -0.14 11.12 12.60
N ASP A 78 -1.14 11.41 13.43
CA ASP A 78 -1.20 10.94 14.81
C ASP A 78 -1.78 9.51 14.91
N ASN A 79 -2.18 8.93 13.77
CA ASN A 79 -2.85 7.65 13.70
C ASN A 79 -2.04 6.57 12.96
N ILE A 80 -0.77 6.85 12.67
CA ILE A 80 0.16 5.95 11.97
C ILE A 80 1.52 5.97 12.66
N ASP A 81 2.09 4.78 12.90
CA ASP A 81 3.45 4.62 13.43
C ASP A 81 4.32 3.89 12.40
N GLY A 82 5.18 4.62 11.71
CA GLY A 82 6.16 4.10 10.75
C GLY A 82 7.58 4.01 11.33
N ASN A 83 8.49 3.33 10.62
CA ASN A 83 9.92 3.44 10.92
C ASN A 83 10.46 4.82 10.52
N THR A 84 11.66 5.18 10.99
CA THR A 84 12.26 6.51 10.78
C THR A 84 12.46 6.85 9.30
N SER A 85 12.60 5.84 8.42
CA SER A 85 12.71 6.01 6.98
C SER A 85 11.35 6.05 6.25
N GLY A 86 10.23 5.85 6.95
CA GLY A 86 8.89 5.77 6.36
C GLY A 86 8.68 4.58 5.42
N SER A 87 9.61 3.63 5.35
CA SER A 87 9.56 2.48 4.44
C SER A 87 8.74 1.31 4.97
N TYR A 88 8.41 1.32 6.26
CA TYR A 88 7.66 0.28 6.94
C TYR A 88 6.66 0.88 7.94
N ILE A 89 5.41 0.42 7.90
CA ILE A 89 4.39 0.78 8.89
C ILE A 89 4.33 -0.31 9.96
N LYS A 90 4.50 0.09 11.22
CA LYS A 90 4.47 -0.79 12.39
C LYS A 90 3.08 -0.86 13.01
N ALA A 91 2.30 0.22 12.94
CA ALA A 91 0.99 0.27 13.59
C ALA A 91 0.07 1.34 13.01
N PHE A 92 -1.22 1.13 13.21
CA PHE A 92 -2.26 2.15 13.09
C PHE A 92 -2.96 2.32 14.43
N LYS A 93 -3.42 3.53 14.72
CA LYS A 93 -4.13 3.81 15.96
C LYS A 93 -5.48 3.10 15.95
N ASP A 94 -5.73 2.32 16.98
CA ASP A 94 -6.95 1.54 17.14
C ASP A 94 -7.12 1.19 18.61
N THR A 95 -8.32 1.43 19.14
CA THR A 95 -8.65 1.19 20.56
C THR A 95 -9.66 0.07 20.73
N ALA A 96 -10.05 -0.59 19.63
CA ALA A 96 -11.02 -1.67 19.69
C ALA A 96 -10.40 -2.91 20.33
N SER A 97 -11.03 -3.41 21.39
CA SER A 97 -10.66 -4.70 21.98
C SER A 97 -10.98 -5.85 21.03
N PHE A 98 -10.12 -6.87 21.00
CA PHE A 98 -10.40 -8.11 20.28
C PHE A 98 -10.27 -9.33 21.18
N ASN A 99 -11.21 -10.27 21.02
CA ASN A 99 -11.13 -11.56 21.67
C ASN A 99 -10.50 -12.57 20.71
N TYR A 100 -9.24 -12.92 20.96
CA TYR A 100 -8.49 -13.86 20.14
C TYR A 100 -9.15 -15.24 20.00
N ALA A 101 -9.94 -15.68 20.98
CA ALA A 101 -10.70 -16.93 20.87
C ALA A 101 -11.76 -16.91 19.75
N LYS A 102 -12.14 -15.73 19.25
CA LYS A 102 -13.04 -15.55 18.10
C LYS A 102 -12.31 -15.51 16.76
N TYR A 103 -10.97 -15.54 16.75
CA TYR A 103 -10.20 -15.52 15.52
C TYR A 103 -10.49 -16.80 14.70
N LYS A 104 -11.03 -16.61 13.50
CA LYS A 104 -11.54 -17.68 12.63
C LYS A 104 -10.49 -18.76 12.31
N TYR A 105 -9.24 -18.35 12.15
CA TYR A 105 -8.15 -19.21 11.69
C TYR A 105 -7.19 -19.63 12.82
N ALA A 106 -7.56 -19.46 14.09
CA ALA A 106 -6.69 -19.77 15.23
C ALA A 106 -6.15 -21.22 15.20
N LYS A 107 -6.96 -22.17 14.74
CA LYS A 107 -6.58 -23.59 14.66
C LYS A 107 -5.55 -23.91 13.57
N GLN A 108 -5.32 -22.98 12.64
CA GLN A 108 -4.31 -23.12 11.58
C GLN A 108 -2.95 -22.55 11.99
N LEU A 109 -2.86 -21.93 13.18
CA LEU A 109 -1.63 -21.35 13.69
C LEU A 109 -0.86 -22.35 14.55
N PRO A 110 0.48 -22.42 14.43
CA PRO A 110 1.30 -23.17 15.37
C PRO A 110 1.18 -22.60 16.79
N ALA A 111 1.05 -23.45 17.80
CA ALA A 111 0.81 -23.01 19.19
C ALA A 111 1.88 -22.03 19.73
N ILE A 112 3.12 -22.15 19.25
CA ILE A 112 4.26 -21.29 19.64
C ILE A 112 4.03 -19.80 19.35
N VAL A 113 3.17 -19.45 18.39
CA VAL A 113 2.97 -18.05 18.00
C VAL A 113 2.08 -17.30 19.00
N THR A 114 1.32 -18.02 19.81
CA THR A 114 0.43 -17.46 20.84
C THR A 114 0.90 -17.76 22.27
N ASP A 115 2.00 -18.49 22.41
CA ASP A 115 2.52 -18.83 23.72
C ASP A 115 3.15 -17.59 24.39
N THR A 116 2.50 -17.15 25.46
CA THR A 116 2.90 -16.01 26.30
C THR A 116 3.69 -16.45 27.54
N THR A 117 3.86 -17.75 27.75
CA THR A 117 4.57 -18.34 28.90
C THR A 117 6.06 -18.51 28.62
N THR A 118 6.43 -18.73 27.36
CA THR A 118 7.83 -18.80 26.92
C THR A 118 8.34 -17.44 26.46
N ALA A 119 9.55 -17.08 26.86
CA ALA A 119 10.21 -15.84 26.44
C ALA A 119 10.86 -15.98 25.05
N TYR A 120 10.05 -16.03 23.99
CA TYR A 120 10.56 -15.98 22.61
C TYR A 120 11.10 -14.59 22.26
N ASN A 121 12.02 -14.55 21.29
CA ASN A 121 12.58 -13.30 20.78
C ASN A 121 11.55 -12.51 19.95
N GLN A 122 10.55 -13.18 19.36
CA GLN A 122 9.36 -12.58 18.78
C GLN A 122 8.32 -12.26 19.86
N LYS A 123 8.56 -11.21 20.64
CA LYS A 123 7.66 -10.83 21.73
C LYS A 123 6.28 -10.43 21.21
N ILE A 124 5.25 -11.07 21.76
CA ILE A 124 3.86 -10.68 21.57
C ILE A 124 3.68 -9.29 22.21
N VAL A 125 3.10 -8.38 21.43
CA VAL A 125 2.80 -7.01 21.83
C VAL A 125 1.34 -6.93 22.26
N SER A 126 1.07 -6.04 23.21
CA SER A 126 -0.27 -5.60 23.54
C SER A 126 -0.22 -4.10 23.80
N ASP A 127 -0.90 -3.32 22.96
CA ASP A 127 -1.02 -1.88 23.09
C ASP A 127 -2.52 -1.50 23.08
N PRO A 128 -3.03 -0.85 24.14
CA PRO A 128 -4.45 -0.49 24.20
C PRO A 128 -4.85 0.62 23.22
N ASN A 129 -3.91 1.31 22.58
CA ASN A 129 -4.17 2.46 21.71
C ASN A 129 -3.78 2.24 20.25
N TRP A 130 -3.12 1.13 19.94
CA TRP A 130 -2.58 0.85 18.61
C TRP A 130 -2.83 -0.60 18.26
N LEU A 131 -3.08 -0.87 16.99
CA LEU A 131 -2.99 -2.22 16.43
C LEU A 131 -1.62 -2.35 15.75
N ARG A 132 -0.70 -3.03 16.42
CA ARG A 132 0.72 -3.12 16.08
C ARG A 132 1.09 -4.43 15.41
N GLU A 133 2.24 -4.44 14.75
CA GLU A 133 2.96 -5.68 14.49
C GLU A 133 3.14 -6.48 15.79
N LYS A 134 2.93 -7.79 15.72
CA LYS A 134 2.98 -8.75 16.84
C LYS A 134 1.88 -8.56 17.89
N GLU A 135 0.84 -7.78 17.60
CA GLU A 135 -0.36 -7.72 18.44
C GLU A 135 -1.08 -9.07 18.45
N TYR A 136 -1.44 -9.55 19.64
CA TYR A 136 -2.13 -10.83 19.88
C TYR A 136 -1.34 -12.12 19.61
N ASN A 137 -0.38 -12.12 18.66
CA ASN A 137 0.50 -13.26 18.40
C ASN A 137 1.85 -12.81 17.81
N GLY A 138 2.88 -13.65 17.89
CA GLY A 138 4.26 -13.29 17.55
C GLY A 138 4.57 -13.14 16.06
N ILE A 139 3.58 -13.34 15.17
CA ILE A 139 3.73 -13.28 13.72
C ILE A 139 2.71 -12.35 13.03
N SER A 140 1.86 -11.69 13.81
CA SER A 140 0.85 -10.78 13.27
C SER A 140 1.49 -9.48 12.78
N GLY A 141 0.85 -8.82 11.82
CA GLY A 141 1.36 -7.56 11.30
C GLY A 141 0.59 -7.03 10.12
N TRP A 142 1.05 -5.89 9.63
CA TRP A 142 0.44 -5.17 8.52
C TRP A 142 0.97 -5.68 7.20
N MET A 143 0.07 -6.19 6.37
CA MET A 143 0.30 -6.51 4.98
C MET A 143 -0.23 -5.35 4.14
N PHE A 144 0.33 -5.15 2.95
CA PHE A 144 -0.27 -4.21 2.03
C PHE A 144 -0.14 -4.65 0.58
N THR A 145 -1.08 -4.16 -0.21
CA THR A 145 -1.12 -4.38 -1.65
C THR A 145 -1.40 -3.07 -2.38
N VAL A 146 -0.97 -3.00 -3.63
CA VAL A 146 -1.39 -1.98 -4.59
C VAL A 146 -2.20 -2.67 -5.67
N ASN A 147 -3.46 -2.29 -5.86
CA ASN A 147 -4.39 -2.94 -6.80
C ASN A 147 -4.39 -4.47 -6.68
N ASN A 148 -4.53 -4.97 -5.44
CA ASN A 148 -4.61 -6.40 -5.12
C ASN A 148 -3.31 -7.21 -5.39
N THR A 149 -2.17 -6.57 -5.68
CA THR A 149 -0.85 -7.20 -5.78
C THR A 149 0.17 -6.58 -4.83
N ASP A 150 1.19 -7.34 -4.42
CA ASP A 150 2.27 -6.88 -3.53
C ASP A 150 3.53 -6.42 -4.29
N HIS A 151 3.54 -6.56 -5.62
CA HIS A 151 4.62 -6.17 -6.51
C HIS A 151 4.12 -5.55 -7.82
N ASP A 152 5.01 -4.82 -8.49
CA ASP A 152 4.80 -4.28 -9.83
C ASP A 152 4.99 -5.36 -10.93
N SER A 153 4.78 -5.00 -12.20
CA SER A 153 4.95 -5.94 -13.33
C SER A 153 6.38 -6.45 -13.53
N SER A 154 7.37 -5.81 -12.90
CA SER A 154 8.78 -6.20 -12.92
C SER A 154 9.19 -6.99 -11.66
N TYR A 155 8.22 -7.37 -10.83
CA TYR A 155 8.43 -8.12 -9.59
C TYR A 155 9.21 -7.34 -8.52
N ASN A 156 9.18 -6.00 -8.58
CA ASN A 156 9.64 -5.18 -7.47
C ASN A 156 8.52 -5.08 -6.44
N TYR A 157 8.79 -5.57 -5.23
CA TYR A 157 7.84 -5.45 -4.12
C TYR A 157 7.62 -3.99 -3.77
N TYR A 158 6.36 -3.63 -3.60
CA TYR A 158 6.04 -2.32 -3.07
C TYR A 158 6.54 -2.20 -1.63
N THR A 159 6.92 -0.99 -1.22
CA THR A 159 7.12 -0.64 0.19
C THR A 159 6.37 0.65 0.51
N ALA A 160 6.28 1.03 1.79
CA ALA A 160 5.70 2.35 2.14
C ALA A 160 6.55 3.51 1.58
N ALA A 161 7.82 3.27 1.22
CA ALA A 161 8.69 4.24 0.55
C ALA A 161 8.55 4.26 -0.98
N THR A 162 7.71 3.38 -1.56
CA THR A 162 7.45 3.41 -3.01
C THR A 162 6.90 4.78 -3.40
N PRO A 163 7.47 5.44 -4.42
CA PRO A 163 7.02 6.75 -4.85
C PRO A 163 5.70 6.67 -5.60
N ILE A 164 4.88 7.69 -5.47
CA ILE A 164 3.55 7.76 -6.08
C ILE A 164 3.65 7.91 -7.60
N SER A 165 4.72 8.52 -8.08
CA SER A 165 5.10 8.51 -9.49
C SER A 165 5.20 7.10 -10.11
N SER A 166 5.55 6.06 -9.36
CA SER A 166 5.63 4.68 -9.88
C SER A 166 4.30 3.93 -9.85
N LEU A 167 3.24 4.53 -9.29
CA LEU A 167 1.91 3.92 -9.26
C LEU A 167 1.05 4.41 -10.43
N PRO A 168 0.13 3.59 -10.95
CA PRO A 168 -0.87 4.07 -11.89
C PRO A 168 -1.79 5.11 -11.21
N ASN A 169 -2.32 6.06 -11.99
CA ASN A 169 -3.33 6.98 -11.45
C ASN A 169 -4.57 6.20 -11.01
N GLY A 170 -5.13 6.58 -9.86
CA GLY A 170 -6.22 5.86 -9.21
C GLY A 170 -5.80 4.51 -8.62
N ALA A 171 -4.54 4.30 -8.28
CA ALA A 171 -4.09 3.10 -7.56
C ALA A 171 -4.81 2.96 -6.21
N VAL A 172 -5.12 1.73 -5.81
CA VAL A 172 -5.64 1.40 -4.47
C VAL A 172 -4.50 0.86 -3.63
N ILE A 173 -4.18 1.55 -2.54
CA ILE A 173 -3.22 1.17 -1.51
C ILE A 173 -4.02 0.59 -0.34
N ARG A 174 -3.97 -0.73 -0.19
CA ARG A 174 -4.78 -1.45 0.80
C ARG A 174 -3.91 -2.02 1.89
N TRP A 175 -4.09 -1.54 3.12
CA TRP A 175 -3.42 -2.08 4.31
C TRP A 175 -4.35 -3.06 5.03
N GLU A 176 -3.86 -4.26 5.30
CA GLU A 176 -4.63 -5.33 5.91
C GLU A 176 -3.86 -5.93 7.09
N PHE A 177 -4.44 -5.92 8.27
CA PHE A 177 -3.88 -6.62 9.41
C PHE A 177 -4.03 -8.14 9.21
N SER A 178 -2.94 -8.87 9.44
CA SER A 178 -2.88 -10.33 9.38
C SER A 178 -2.41 -10.91 10.70
N MET A 179 -2.98 -12.05 11.08
CA MET A 179 -2.53 -12.89 12.20
C MET A 179 -1.81 -14.17 11.72
N ALA A 180 -1.64 -14.33 10.41
CA ALA A 180 -1.11 -15.54 9.77
C ALA A 180 -0.20 -15.24 8.57
N CYS A 181 0.65 -14.21 8.67
CA CYS A 181 1.61 -13.83 7.62
C CYS A 181 0.99 -13.68 6.21
N GLY A 182 -0.26 -13.20 6.13
CA GLY A 182 -1.03 -13.02 4.90
C GLY A 182 -1.91 -14.21 4.48
N CYS A 183 -1.73 -15.39 5.08
CA CYS A 183 -2.52 -16.59 4.74
C CYS A 183 -4.01 -16.40 5.02
N ASP A 184 -4.32 -15.68 6.10
CA ASP A 184 -5.66 -15.28 6.54
C ASP A 184 -6.24 -14.07 5.77
N LEU A 185 -5.50 -13.57 4.78
CA LEU A 185 -5.92 -12.55 3.82
C LEU A 185 -6.04 -13.13 2.40
N GLY A 186 -5.87 -14.45 2.27
CA GLY A 186 -5.91 -15.14 0.98
C GLY A 186 -4.62 -14.97 0.15
N ASN A 187 -3.49 -14.65 0.79
CA ASN A 187 -2.16 -14.66 0.17
C ASN A 187 -1.35 -15.90 0.59
N ALA A 188 -0.30 -16.24 -0.16
CA ALA A 188 0.69 -17.19 0.35
C ALA A 188 1.59 -16.49 1.39
N GLY A 189 2.01 -17.21 2.42
CA GLY A 189 2.81 -16.65 3.52
C GLY A 189 3.83 -17.63 4.07
N TRP A 190 4.91 -17.11 4.64
CA TRP A 190 5.92 -17.92 5.32
C TRP A 190 5.53 -18.05 6.78
N MET A 191 4.89 -19.17 7.15
CA MET A 191 4.48 -19.45 8.53
C MET A 191 5.58 -20.17 9.32
N PRO A 192 5.61 -20.07 10.66
CA PRO A 192 6.44 -20.93 11.49
C PRO A 192 6.09 -22.42 11.34
N ASP A 193 7.07 -23.30 11.50
CA ASP A 193 6.89 -24.76 11.43
C ASP A 193 6.42 -25.39 12.75
N GLY A 194 6.32 -24.57 13.82
CA GLY A 194 5.96 -25.01 15.16
C GLY A 194 7.12 -25.36 16.07
N THR A 195 8.36 -25.16 15.61
CA THR A 195 9.59 -25.41 16.37
C THR A 195 10.39 -24.13 16.59
N VAL A 196 11.37 -24.19 17.51
CA VAL A 196 12.13 -23.03 17.98
C VAL A 196 13.61 -23.37 18.10
N THR A 197 14.47 -22.47 17.62
CA THR A 197 15.93 -22.56 17.79
C THR A 197 16.43 -21.27 18.43
N ASN A 198 17.18 -21.36 19.54
CA ASN A 198 17.74 -20.20 20.25
C ASN A 198 16.71 -19.09 20.58
N GLY A 199 15.47 -19.50 20.89
CA GLY A 199 14.37 -18.57 21.20
C GLY A 199 13.71 -17.91 19.99
N TYR A 200 14.09 -18.26 18.76
CA TYR A 200 13.44 -17.80 17.53
C TYR A 200 12.57 -18.90 16.92
N TYR A 201 11.41 -18.54 16.39
CA TYR A 201 10.60 -19.42 15.57
C TYR A 201 11.40 -19.92 14.35
N ASN A 202 11.36 -21.22 14.11
CA ASN A 202 11.78 -21.78 12.83
C ASN A 202 10.64 -21.60 11.82
N TRP A 203 11.00 -21.23 10.59
CA TRP A 203 10.05 -20.96 9.51
C TRP A 203 9.96 -22.15 8.58
N ASN A 204 8.78 -22.40 8.02
CA ASN A 204 8.61 -23.42 6.98
C ASN A 204 9.57 -23.15 5.81
N THR A 205 10.10 -24.21 5.21
CA THR A 205 10.99 -24.12 4.02
C THR A 205 10.23 -23.86 2.73
N SER A 206 8.90 -23.94 2.77
CA SER A 206 8.00 -23.63 1.66
C SER A 206 6.91 -22.68 2.16
N SER A 207 6.42 -21.79 1.30
CA SER A 207 5.29 -20.93 1.62
C SER A 207 4.05 -21.77 1.95
N THR A 208 3.36 -21.41 3.02
CA THR A 208 2.01 -21.88 3.31
C THR A 208 1.04 -21.24 2.33
N GLY A 209 0.16 -22.05 1.75
CA GLY A 209 -0.87 -21.56 0.84
C GLY A 209 -1.91 -20.70 1.57
N PRO A 210 -2.70 -19.91 0.82
CA PRO A 210 -3.75 -19.09 1.40
C PRO A 210 -4.84 -19.95 2.06
N PHE A 211 -5.45 -19.45 3.13
CA PHE A 211 -6.55 -20.15 3.83
C PHE A 211 -7.88 -20.10 3.07
N PHE A 212 -7.98 -19.24 2.06
CA PHE A 212 -9.10 -19.10 1.14
C PHE A 212 -8.65 -18.34 -0.11
N THR A 213 -9.40 -18.42 -1.20
CA THR A 213 -9.17 -17.58 -2.38
C THR A 213 -9.68 -16.17 -2.14
N ARG A 214 -8.80 -15.16 -2.18
CA ARG A 214 -9.20 -13.75 -2.08
C ARG A 214 -9.86 -13.25 -3.36
N ALA A 215 -10.90 -12.44 -3.21
CA ALA A 215 -11.44 -11.63 -4.30
C ALA A 215 -10.62 -10.34 -4.46
N ASP A 216 -10.55 -9.82 -5.68
CA ASP A 216 -10.02 -8.49 -5.98
C ASP A 216 -11.08 -7.43 -5.67
N LYS A 217 -10.81 -6.58 -4.69
CA LYS A 217 -11.69 -5.50 -4.23
C LYS A 217 -11.27 -4.13 -4.73
N THR A 218 -10.34 -4.05 -5.68
CA THR A 218 -9.77 -2.80 -6.18
C THR A 218 -10.86 -1.86 -6.68
N THR A 219 -11.78 -2.33 -7.52
CA THR A 219 -12.86 -1.47 -8.05
C THR A 219 -13.86 -1.08 -6.96
N LEU A 220 -14.25 -2.02 -6.09
CA LEU A 220 -15.12 -1.76 -4.93
C LEU A 220 -14.58 -0.64 -4.04
N ILE A 221 -13.29 -0.70 -3.70
CA ILE A 221 -12.63 0.31 -2.84
C ILE A 221 -12.66 1.70 -3.51
N LYS A 222 -12.42 1.78 -4.83
CA LYS A 222 -12.54 3.06 -5.57
C LYS A 222 -13.97 3.58 -5.56
N ALA A 223 -14.93 2.69 -5.83
CA ALA A 223 -16.35 3.02 -5.86
C ALA A 223 -16.79 3.59 -4.49
N MET A 224 -16.45 2.89 -3.41
CA MET A 224 -16.71 3.34 -2.04
C MET A 224 -16.02 4.68 -1.72
N ALA A 225 -14.76 4.86 -2.10
CA ALA A 225 -14.04 6.09 -1.78
C ALA A 225 -14.65 7.33 -2.47
N ASN A 226 -15.22 7.15 -3.66
CA ASN A 226 -15.86 8.21 -4.44
C ASN A 226 -17.36 8.37 -4.15
N HIS A 227 -17.96 7.44 -3.40
CA HIS A 227 -19.37 7.49 -3.09
C HIS A 227 -19.69 8.59 -2.07
N SER A 228 -20.66 9.44 -2.41
CA SER A 228 -20.94 10.66 -1.64
C SER A 228 -21.72 10.40 -0.34
N ASP A 229 -22.70 9.48 -0.37
CA ASP A 229 -23.52 9.13 0.80
C ASP A 229 -23.06 7.81 1.41
N LYS A 230 -22.28 7.90 2.48
CA LYS A 230 -21.75 6.71 3.18
C LYS A 230 -22.75 6.02 4.11
N THR A 231 -24.01 6.43 4.06
CA THR A 231 -25.07 5.90 4.94
C THR A 231 -26.17 5.16 4.18
N ASP A 232 -26.17 5.23 2.84
CA ASP A 232 -27.16 4.54 2.03
C ASP A 232 -26.93 3.01 1.99
N SER A 233 -27.92 2.31 1.43
CA SER A 233 -27.88 0.85 1.32
C SER A 233 -26.72 0.37 0.45
N SER A 234 -26.41 1.09 -0.62
CA SER A 234 -25.34 0.76 -1.56
C SER A 234 -23.98 0.75 -0.87
N TYR A 235 -23.68 1.80 -0.11
CA TYR A 235 -22.44 1.90 0.65
C TYR A 235 -22.37 0.89 1.79
N THR A 236 -23.47 0.69 2.51
CA THR A 236 -23.49 -0.26 3.64
C THR A 236 -23.38 -1.72 3.19
N ASN A 237 -23.94 -2.07 2.03
CA ASN A 237 -23.74 -3.36 1.38
C ASN A 237 -22.28 -3.54 0.95
N ALA A 238 -21.73 -2.57 0.20
CA ALA A 238 -20.33 -2.55 -0.20
C ALA A 238 -19.36 -2.67 0.99
N LEU A 239 -19.67 -2.04 2.12
CA LEU A 239 -18.87 -2.16 3.34
C LEU A 239 -18.92 -3.57 3.94
N ASN A 240 -20.07 -4.24 3.88
CA ASN A 240 -20.19 -5.63 4.33
C ASN A 240 -19.38 -6.57 3.43
N ASP A 241 -19.41 -6.34 2.13
CA ASP A 241 -18.69 -7.13 1.14
C ASP A 241 -17.18 -6.86 1.17
N LEU A 242 -16.76 -5.62 1.45
CA LEU A 242 -15.38 -5.28 1.78
C LEU A 242 -14.88 -6.07 3.01
N LYS A 243 -15.71 -6.21 4.05
CA LYS A 243 -15.36 -6.95 5.28
C LYS A 243 -15.34 -8.46 5.11
N ASN A 244 -16.06 -8.99 4.12
CA ASN A 244 -16.15 -10.42 3.91
C ASN A 244 -14.88 -10.96 3.26
N LEU A 245 -14.02 -11.60 4.06
CA LEU A 245 -12.75 -12.17 3.60
C LEU A 245 -12.93 -13.22 2.49
N THR A 246 -13.99 -14.02 2.58
CA THR A 246 -14.23 -15.17 1.70
C THR A 246 -15.28 -14.89 0.62
N ILE A 247 -15.56 -13.61 0.36
CA ILE A 247 -16.49 -13.20 -0.69
C ILE A 247 -16.03 -13.71 -2.05
N GLN A 248 -16.97 -14.10 -2.90
CA GLN A 248 -16.69 -14.49 -4.27
C GLN A 248 -16.57 -13.24 -5.15
N GLN A 249 -15.71 -13.30 -6.18
CA GLN A 249 -15.50 -12.16 -7.09
C GLN A 249 -16.81 -11.63 -7.69
N ALA A 250 -17.72 -12.53 -8.10
CA ALA A 250 -19.00 -12.12 -8.67
C ALA A 250 -19.84 -11.25 -7.73
N ALA A 251 -19.82 -11.52 -6.42
CA ALA A 251 -20.54 -10.70 -5.45
C ALA A 251 -19.89 -9.32 -5.28
N VAL A 252 -18.55 -9.24 -5.30
CA VAL A 252 -17.83 -7.96 -5.33
C VAL A 252 -18.18 -7.16 -6.59
N ASP A 253 -18.29 -7.83 -7.73
CA ASP A 253 -18.62 -7.20 -9.01
C ASP A 253 -20.07 -6.73 -9.09
N ASP A 254 -20.97 -7.28 -8.26
CA ASP A 254 -22.38 -6.88 -8.20
C ASP A 254 -22.58 -5.54 -7.47
N ASP A 255 -21.62 -5.12 -6.63
CA ASP A 255 -21.69 -3.86 -5.85
C ASP A 255 -21.61 -2.59 -6.71
N TYR A 256 -21.08 -2.69 -7.93
CA TYR A 256 -20.86 -1.53 -8.80
C TYR A 256 -21.34 -1.73 -10.24
N ASP A 257 -21.64 -0.64 -10.92
CA ASP A 257 -21.95 -0.63 -12.35
C ASP A 257 -20.70 -0.72 -13.23
N ALA A 258 -20.90 -0.79 -14.55
CA ALA A 258 -19.81 -0.88 -15.51
C ALA A 258 -18.89 0.36 -15.52
N SER A 259 -19.31 1.47 -14.89
CA SER A 259 -18.51 2.67 -14.70
C SER A 259 -17.78 2.70 -13.35
N GLY A 260 -17.99 1.70 -12.49
CA GLY A 260 -17.38 1.61 -11.16
C GLY A 260 -18.07 2.46 -10.12
N VAL A 261 -19.36 2.78 -10.31
CA VAL A 261 -20.19 3.51 -9.32
C VAL A 261 -21.02 2.49 -8.53
N LEU A 262 -21.14 2.68 -7.21
CA LEU A 262 -21.93 1.78 -6.35
C LEU A 262 -23.41 1.76 -6.78
N LYS A 263 -24.03 0.57 -6.68
CA LYS A 263 -25.43 0.31 -7.03
C LYS A 263 -26.35 0.19 -5.82
#